data_AF-U3MFN4-F1
#
_entry.id   AF-U3MFN4-F1
#
_cell.length_a   1.000
_cell.length_b   1.000
_cell.length_c   1.000
_cell.angle_alpha   90.00
_cell.angle_beta   90.00
_cell.angle_gamma   90.00
#
_symmetry.space_group_name_H-M   'P 1'
#
loop_
_entity.id
_entity.type
_entity.pdbx_description
1 polymer ?
#
loop_
_entity_poly.entity_id
_entity_poly.type
_entity_poly.pdbx_seq_one_letter_code
_entity_poly.pdbx_strand_id
1 'polypeptide(L)'
;MPIGVPKVPFRNPGEADASWVDVYNRLYRERFLFLGQVVDSEISNQLMGLMVYLSIEDETRDLYLFINSPGGWVIPGIGIYDTMQFVQPDVHTVGMGLAASMGSFLLAGGTITKRLAFPHARVMMHQPASM
;
A
#
# COMPACT_ATOMS: atom_id res chain seq x y z
N MET A 1 16.31 -18.97 -11.27
CA MET A 1 15.45 -19.27 -10.10
C MET A 1 14.88 -17.95 -9.62
N PRO A 2 13.58 -17.82 -9.32
CA PRO A 2 13.16 -16.67 -8.54
C PRO A 2 13.87 -16.79 -7.19
N ILE A 3 14.68 -15.80 -6.85
CA ILE A 3 15.23 -15.66 -5.50
C ILE A 3 13.98 -15.51 -4.61
N GLY A 4 13.77 -16.44 -3.68
CA GLY A 4 12.65 -16.35 -2.74
C GLY A 4 12.66 -15.00 -2.01
N VAL A 5 11.53 -14.60 -1.43
CA VAL A 5 11.45 -13.34 -0.70
C VAL A 5 12.54 -13.31 0.38
N PRO A 6 13.43 -12.29 0.42
CA PRO A 6 14.46 -12.20 1.43
C PRO A 6 13.86 -12.19 2.84
N LYS A 7 14.52 -12.91 3.76
CA LYS A 7 14.13 -12.96 5.16
C LYS A 7 15.02 -12.08 6.01
N VAL A 8 14.44 -11.47 7.03
CA VAL A 8 15.11 -10.60 8.00
C VAL A 8 14.82 -11.06 9.42
N PRO A 9 15.73 -10.86 10.39
CA PRO A 9 15.49 -11.22 11.77
C PRO A 9 14.43 -10.28 12.38
N PHE A 10 13.45 -10.86 13.08
CA PHE A 10 12.44 -10.14 13.86
C PHE A 10 12.28 -10.78 15.23
N ARG A 11 12.40 -9.96 16.28
CA ARG A 11 12.21 -10.39 17.66
C ARG A 11 10.80 -10.04 18.09
N ASN A 12 9.95 -11.04 18.34
CA ASN A 12 8.62 -10.78 18.88
C ASN A 12 8.74 -10.30 20.35
N PRO A 13 7.82 -9.43 20.81
CA PRO A 13 7.78 -9.02 22.21
C PRO A 13 7.67 -10.24 23.13
N GLY A 14 8.56 -10.34 24.12
CA GLY A 14 8.59 -11.46 25.07
C GLY A 14 9.39 -12.68 24.63
N GLU A 15 9.89 -12.74 23.40
CA GLU A 15 10.76 -13.83 22.94
C GLU A 15 12.25 -13.51 23.17
N ALA A 16 13.00 -14.54 23.57
CA ALA A 16 14.46 -14.44 23.76
C ALA A 16 15.18 -14.37 22.40
N ASP A 17 14.76 -15.22 21.45
CA ASP A 17 15.38 -15.37 20.15
C ASP A 17 14.61 -14.64 19.04
N ALA A 18 15.30 -14.32 17.96
CA ALA A 18 14.68 -13.74 16.77
C ALA A 18 14.15 -14.84 15.83
N SER A 19 12.96 -14.63 15.30
CA SER A 19 12.40 -15.41 14.20
C SER A 19 12.79 -14.78 12.85
N TRP A 20 12.87 -15.58 11.79
CA TRP A 20 13.14 -15.10 10.44
C TRP A 20 11.84 -14.92 9.68
N VAL A 21 11.50 -13.68 9.34
CA VAL A 21 10.26 -13.32 8.64
C VAL A 21 10.57 -12.73 7.27
N ASP A 22 9.63 -12.84 6.36
CA ASP A 22 9.74 -12.20 5.04
C ASP A 22 9.83 -10.67 5.19
N VAL A 23 10.66 -10.04 4.37
CA VAL A 23 10.90 -8.58 4.45
C VAL A 23 9.63 -7.75 4.34
N TYR A 24 8.67 -8.16 3.50
CA TYR A 24 7.38 -7.48 3.39
C TYR A 24 6.56 -7.57 4.68
N ASN A 25 6.54 -8.74 5.33
CA ASN A 25 5.86 -8.89 6.63
C ASN A 25 6.50 -7.99 7.69
N ARG A 26 7.83 -7.83 7.66
CA ARG A 26 8.52 -6.89 8.55
C ARG A 26 8.11 -5.44 8.27
N LEU A 27 8.01 -5.05 6.99
CA LEU A 27 7.63 -3.71 6.55
C LEU A 27 6.16 -3.38 6.85
N TYR A 28 5.25 -4.35 6.71
CA TYR A 28 3.83 -4.17 7.06
C TYR A 28 3.64 -3.87 8.54
N ARG A 29 4.42 -4.50 9.43
CA ARG A 29 4.44 -4.17 10.87
C ARG A 29 4.95 -2.76 11.16
N GLU A 30 5.75 -2.20 10.25
CA GLU A 30 6.17 -0.78 10.28
C GLU A 30 5.21 0.13 9.50
N ARG A 31 4.04 -0.37 9.08
CA ARG A 31 2.99 0.37 8.36
C ARG A 31 3.36 0.83 6.95
N PHE A 32 4.34 0.19 6.34
CA PHE A 32 4.71 0.41 4.94
C PHE A 32 3.99 -0.60 4.04
N LEU A 33 2.96 -0.15 3.34
CA LEU A 33 2.13 -0.93 2.42
C LEU A 33 2.58 -0.70 0.96
N PHE A 34 2.44 -1.71 0.11
CA PHE A 34 2.93 -1.64 -1.27
C PHE A 34 1.85 -2.06 -2.28
N LEU A 35 1.53 -1.15 -3.19
CA LEU A 35 0.80 -1.44 -4.42
C LEU A 35 1.80 -1.42 -5.59
N GLY A 36 2.47 -2.56 -5.80
CA GLY A 36 3.52 -2.73 -6.82
C GLY A 36 3.08 -3.44 -8.11
N GLN A 37 1.77 -3.58 -8.32
CA GLN A 37 1.21 -4.39 -9.39
C GLN A 37 -0.11 -3.82 -9.93
N VAL A 38 -0.73 -4.51 -10.89
CA VAL A 38 -2.06 -4.19 -11.40
C VAL A 38 -3.07 -4.23 -10.24
N VAL A 39 -4.01 -3.29 -10.22
CA VAL A 39 -5.11 -3.30 -9.26
C VAL A 39 -6.12 -4.37 -9.66
N ASP A 40 -6.25 -5.41 -8.85
CA ASP A 40 -7.26 -6.45 -8.96
C ASP A 40 -7.90 -6.74 -7.59
N SER A 41 -8.83 -7.69 -7.54
CA SER A 41 -9.54 -8.06 -6.31
C SER A 41 -8.62 -8.64 -5.24
N GLU A 42 -7.55 -9.35 -5.61
CA GLU A 42 -6.67 -10.02 -4.65
C GLU A 42 -5.83 -8.98 -3.90
N ILE A 43 -5.08 -8.15 -4.64
CA ILE A 43 -4.23 -7.13 -4.02
C ILE A 43 -5.07 -6.08 -3.28
N SER A 44 -6.26 -5.76 -3.80
CA SER A 44 -7.22 -4.88 -3.14
C SER A 44 -7.63 -5.42 -1.78
N ASN A 45 -8.07 -6.68 -1.71
CA ASN A 45 -8.49 -7.29 -0.46
C ASN A 45 -7.35 -7.36 0.56
N GLN A 46 -6.13 -7.67 0.10
CA GLN A 46 -4.94 -7.67 0.97
C GLN A 46 -4.66 -6.28 1.56
N LEU A 47 -4.64 -5.23 0.72
CA LEU A 47 -4.38 -3.87 1.17
C LEU A 47 -5.48 -3.37 2.12
N MET A 48 -6.75 -3.58 1.79
CA MET A 48 -7.87 -3.20 2.66
C MET A 48 -7.78 -3.90 4.03
N GLY A 49 -7.54 -5.22 4.03
CA GLY A 49 -7.38 -5.99 5.27
C GLY A 49 -6.21 -5.52 6.13
N LEU A 50 -5.07 -5.22 5.52
CA LEU A 50 -3.89 -4.68 6.22
C LEU A 50 -4.16 -3.28 6.81
N MET A 51 -4.80 -2.38 6.06
CA MET A 51 -5.16 -1.05 6.56
C MET A 51 -6.09 -1.13 7.77
N VAL A 52 -7.13 -1.96 7.70
CA VAL A 52 -8.07 -2.17 8.82
C VAL A 52 -7.35 -2.78 10.02
N TYR A 53 -6.56 -3.83 9.81
CA TYR A 53 -5.80 -4.46 10.90
C TYR A 53 -4.86 -3.49 11.59
N LEU A 54 -4.06 -2.74 10.82
CA LEU A 54 -3.13 -1.77 11.37
C LEU A 54 -3.89 -0.64 12.09
N SER A 55 -5.02 -0.16 11.55
CA SER A 55 -5.86 0.82 12.24
C SER A 55 -6.35 0.33 13.61
N ILE A 56 -6.65 -0.96 13.76
CA ILE A 56 -7.05 -1.57 15.03
C ILE A 56 -5.86 -1.65 16.00
N GLU A 57 -4.67 -1.98 15.49
CA GLU A 57 -3.46 -2.14 16.31
C GLU A 57 -3.05 -0.83 17.00
N ASP A 58 -3.13 0.29 16.27
CA ASP A 58 -2.85 1.63 16.79
C ASP A 58 -3.46 2.67 15.84
N GLU A 59 -4.48 3.38 16.26
CA GLU A 59 -5.20 4.37 15.43
C GLU A 59 -4.43 5.68 15.23
N THR A 60 -3.32 5.89 15.93
CA THR A 60 -2.61 7.19 16.00
C THR A 60 -1.41 7.28 15.08
N ARG A 61 -0.79 6.16 14.69
CA ARG A 61 0.36 6.20 13.76
C ARG A 61 -0.09 6.03 12.31
N ASP A 62 0.40 6.92 11.46
CA ASP A 62 0.09 6.94 10.04
C ASP A 62 0.44 5.64 9.28
N LEU A 63 -0.24 5.43 8.16
CA LEU A 63 0.03 4.39 7.17
C LEU A 63 0.77 5.00 5.96
N TYR A 64 1.65 4.22 5.34
CA TYR A 64 2.42 4.66 4.16
C TYR A 64 2.17 3.70 3.00
N LEU A 65 1.40 4.14 2.01
CA LEU A 65 1.10 3.38 0.80
C LEU A 65 2.04 3.80 -0.34
N PHE A 66 2.98 2.93 -0.68
CA PHE A 66 3.84 3.08 -1.85
C PHE A 66 3.15 2.54 -3.10
N ILE A 67 3.10 3.34 -4.16
CA ILE A 67 2.34 3.05 -5.38
C ILE A 67 3.28 3.02 -6.57
N ASN A 68 3.43 1.84 -7.16
CA ASN A 68 4.04 1.59 -8.46
C ASN A 68 3.09 0.68 -9.27
N SER A 69 2.06 1.27 -9.85
CA SER A 69 0.97 0.56 -10.51
C SER A 69 0.59 1.19 -11.85
N PRO A 70 0.36 0.38 -12.89
CA PRO A 70 -0.25 0.85 -14.13
C PRO A 70 -1.76 1.14 -13.99
N GLY A 71 -2.34 0.91 -12.81
CA GLY A 71 -3.78 0.92 -12.57
C GLY A 71 -4.38 -0.47 -12.67
N GLY A 72 -5.67 -0.55 -13.02
CA GLY A 72 -6.39 -1.81 -13.08
C GLY A 72 -7.88 -1.61 -12.90
N TRP A 73 -8.51 -2.55 -12.19
CA TRP A 73 -9.96 -2.59 -12.04
C TRP A 73 -10.45 -1.42 -11.17
N VAL A 74 -11.49 -0.74 -11.65
CA VAL A 74 -12.05 0.44 -10.98
C VAL A 74 -12.66 0.07 -9.63
N ILE A 75 -13.52 -0.96 -9.57
CA ILE A 75 -14.24 -1.31 -8.34
C ILE A 75 -13.30 -1.75 -7.20
N PRO A 76 -12.32 -2.64 -7.40
CA PRO A 76 -11.30 -2.91 -6.39
C PRO A 76 -10.52 -1.65 -5.99
N GLY A 77 -10.14 -0.80 -6.96
CA GLY A 77 -9.46 0.45 -6.66
C GLY A 77 -10.31 1.43 -5.81
N ILE A 78 -11.63 1.50 -6.02
CA ILE A 78 -12.54 2.26 -5.17
C ILE A 78 -12.61 1.67 -3.76
N GLY A 79 -12.63 0.34 -3.63
CA GLY A 79 -12.57 -0.31 -2.31
C GLY A 79 -11.33 0.05 -1.50
N ILE A 80 -10.16 0.09 -2.15
CA ILE A 80 -8.92 0.58 -1.51
C ILE A 80 -9.10 2.05 -1.09
N TYR A 81 -9.59 2.90 -2.00
CA TYR A 81 -9.80 4.33 -1.71
C TYR A 81 -10.74 4.56 -0.52
N ASP A 82 -11.90 3.90 -0.51
CA ASP A 82 -12.87 4.01 0.59
C ASP A 82 -12.27 3.53 1.91
N THR A 83 -11.48 2.46 1.88
CA THR A 83 -10.76 1.99 3.07
C THR A 83 -9.74 3.02 3.56
N MET A 84 -9.01 3.68 2.65
CA MET A 84 -8.09 4.77 3.01
C MET A 84 -8.80 5.94 3.69
N GLN A 85 -10.05 6.23 3.31
CA GLN A 85 -10.86 7.29 3.95
C GLN A 85 -11.52 6.82 5.25
N PHE A 86 -11.74 5.52 5.40
CA PHE A 86 -12.44 4.92 6.55
C PHE A 86 -11.54 4.75 7.78
N VAL A 87 -10.29 4.32 7.58
CA VAL A 87 -9.36 4.08 8.68
C VAL A 87 -9.00 5.38 9.41
N GLN A 88 -8.77 5.30 10.72
CA GLN A 88 -8.45 6.49 11.54
C GLN A 88 -7.06 7.08 11.25
N PRO A 89 -6.00 6.26 11.05
CA PRO A 89 -4.69 6.80 10.69
C PRO A 89 -4.70 7.53 9.36
N ASP A 90 -3.89 8.59 9.26
CA ASP A 90 -3.64 9.21 7.97
C ASP A 90 -2.93 8.25 7.02
N VAL A 91 -3.36 8.23 5.76
CA VAL A 91 -2.73 7.44 4.71
C VAL A 91 -1.85 8.34 3.85
N HIS A 92 -0.54 8.23 4.06
CA HIS A 92 0.46 8.81 3.16
C HIS A 92 0.49 8.01 1.88
N THR A 93 0.56 8.70 0.75
CA THR A 93 0.74 8.05 -0.55
C THR A 93 2.04 8.48 -1.18
N VAL A 94 2.79 7.49 -1.68
CA VAL A 94 4.12 7.68 -2.25
C VAL A 94 4.19 7.09 -3.66
N GLY A 95 4.18 7.94 -4.67
CA GLY A 95 4.36 7.52 -6.07
C GLY A 95 5.80 7.10 -6.37
N MET A 96 6.00 5.84 -6.75
CA MET A 96 7.27 5.25 -7.14
C MET A 96 7.18 4.72 -8.56
N GLY A 97 8.08 5.14 -9.47
CA GLY A 97 8.07 4.62 -10.84
C GLY A 97 6.85 5.10 -11.64
N LEU A 98 5.76 4.35 -11.62
CA LEU A 98 4.53 4.67 -12.34
C LEU A 98 3.31 4.67 -11.40
N ALA A 99 2.53 5.74 -11.42
CA ALA A 99 1.17 5.75 -10.88
C ALA A 99 0.22 6.16 -12.00
N ALA A 100 -0.34 5.19 -12.70
CA ALA A 100 -1.24 5.43 -13.84
C ALA A 100 -2.67 4.99 -13.53
N SER A 101 -3.67 5.63 -14.15
CA SER A 101 -5.07 5.24 -14.06
C SER A 101 -5.54 5.11 -12.60
N MET A 102 -6.08 3.96 -12.17
CA MET A 102 -6.43 3.73 -10.76
C MET A 102 -5.24 3.87 -9.79
N GLY A 103 -4.00 3.65 -10.22
CA GLY A 103 -2.82 3.96 -9.42
C GLY A 103 -2.65 5.46 -9.18
N SER A 104 -2.91 6.30 -10.20
CA SER A 104 -2.91 7.76 -10.06
C SER A 104 -4.05 8.27 -9.17
N PHE A 105 -5.22 7.64 -9.28
CA PHE A 105 -6.38 7.94 -8.44
C PHE A 105 -6.08 7.66 -6.97
N LEU A 106 -5.55 6.48 -6.65
CA LEU A 106 -5.15 6.12 -5.29
C LEU A 106 -4.03 7.03 -4.76
N LEU A 107 -3.05 7.39 -5.60
CA LEU A 107 -2.00 8.34 -5.23
C LEU A 107 -2.60 9.69 -4.82
N ALA A 108 -3.57 10.20 -5.58
CA ALA A 108 -4.25 11.45 -5.26
C ALA A 108 -5.17 11.34 -4.02
N GLY A 109 -5.62 10.12 -3.68
CA GLY A 109 -6.55 9.84 -2.59
C GLY A 109 -5.93 9.76 -1.18
N GLY A 110 -4.61 9.85 -1.04
CA GLY A 110 -3.97 9.96 0.27
C GLY A 110 -4.34 11.25 1.01
N THR A 111 -4.05 11.31 2.31
CA THR A 111 -4.33 12.49 3.15
C THR A 111 -3.74 13.76 2.52
N ILE A 112 -4.52 14.85 2.48
CA ILE A 112 -4.06 16.15 1.97
C ILE A 112 -2.76 16.56 2.70
N THR A 113 -1.79 17.11 1.97
CA THR A 113 -0.41 17.43 2.42
C THR A 113 0.53 16.23 2.66
N LYS A 114 0.03 14.99 2.65
CA LYS A 114 0.80 13.74 2.86
C LYS A 114 0.91 12.88 1.59
N ARG A 115 0.84 13.53 0.42
CA ARG A 115 0.94 12.89 -0.90
C ARG A 115 2.24 13.33 -1.56
N LEU A 116 3.09 12.38 -1.91
CA LEU A 116 4.40 12.66 -2.50
C LEU A 116 4.70 11.70 -3.65
N ALA A 117 5.62 12.10 -4.52
CA ALA A 117 6.11 11.28 -5.61
C ALA A 117 7.63 11.45 -5.72
N PHE A 118 8.32 10.37 -6.07
CA PHE A 118 9.77 10.46 -6.31
C PHE A 118 10.07 11.33 -7.54
N PRO A 119 11.26 11.95 -7.62
CA PRO A 119 11.59 12.93 -8.67
C PRO A 119 11.44 12.44 -10.11
N HIS A 120 11.50 11.13 -10.33
CA HIS A 120 11.37 10.49 -11.65
C HIS A 120 10.11 9.64 -11.79
N ALA A 121 9.20 9.69 -10.82
CA ALA A 121 7.92 9.01 -10.92
C ALA A 121 7.05 9.66 -11.99
N ARG A 122 6.28 8.85 -12.72
CA ARG A 122 5.33 9.29 -13.73
C ARG A 122 3.92 9.09 -13.21
N VAL A 123 3.11 10.15 -13.29
CA VAL A 123 1.69 10.11 -12.97
C VAL A 123 0.91 10.28 -14.27
N MET A 124 -0.03 9.38 -14.53
CA MET A 124 -0.85 9.41 -15.75
C MET A 124 -2.32 9.21 -15.38
N MET A 125 -3.16 10.17 -15.75
CA MET A 125 -4.61 10.08 -15.60
C MET A 125 -5.26 9.91 -16.97
N HIS A 126 -6.32 9.13 -17.05
CA HIS A 126 -7.17 9.03 -18.23
C HIS A 126 -8.61 8.67 -17.80
N GLN A 127 -9.57 8.92 -18.70
CA GLN A 127 -10.96 8.50 -18.48
C GLN A 127 -11.07 6.96 -18.37
N PRO A 128 -12.05 6.42 -17.62
CA PRO A 128 -12.29 4.98 -17.58
C PRO A 128 -12.43 4.40 -18.98
N ALA A 129 -11.77 3.29 -19.24
CA ALA A 129 -12.03 2.49 -20.43
C ALA A 129 -13.15 1.50 -20.06
N SER A 130 -14.22 1.48 -20.86
CA SER A 130 -15.13 0.33 -20.85
C SER A 130 -14.41 -0.85 -21.50
N MET A 131 -14.66 -2.06 -21.00
CA MET A 131 -14.46 -3.26 -21.82
C MET A 131 -15.48 -3.29 -22.95
#